data_AF-A0A2N0NE45-F1
#
_entry.id   AF-A0A2N0NE45-F1
#
_cell.length_a   1.000
_cell.length_b   1.000
_cell.length_c   1.000
_cell.angle_alpha   90.00
_cell.angle_beta   90.00
_cell.angle_gamma   90.00
#
_symmetry.space_group_name_H-M   'P 1'
#
loop_
_entity.id
_entity.type
_entity.pdbx_description
1 polymer ?
#
loop_
_entity_poly.entity_id
_entity_poly.type
_entity_poly.pdbx_seq_one_letter_code
_entity_poly.pdbx_strand_id
1 'polypeptide(L)'
;MVRNLYDLWNQNYIVVGSEEDPKFYARVALGAYSNPLLYVAPTFKCILVMDESKLEKADPPLLNRFEKQRITMNDALMPQEQDLVETLKDWAELISTVKLRGFKHEDLFIGFDKNETLQSLVID
;
A
#
# COMPACT_ATOMS: atom_id res chain seq x y z
N MET A 1 -19.20 -3.54 0.52
CA MET A 1 -18.55 -3.64 1.85
C MET A 1 -17.85 -2.35 2.29
N VAL A 2 -18.00 -1.22 1.58
CA VAL A 2 -17.25 0.03 1.86
C VAL A 2 -18.04 1.03 2.72
N ARG A 3 -19.36 0.82 2.92
CA ARG A 3 -20.29 1.78 3.58
C ARG A 3 -20.05 2.05 5.07
N ASN A 4 -19.17 1.30 5.71
CA ASN A 4 -19.10 1.25 7.17
C ASN A 4 -18.19 2.32 7.79
N LEU A 5 -17.22 2.85 7.05
CA LEU A 5 -16.20 3.77 7.56
C LEU A 5 -16.30 5.17 6.94
N TYR A 6 -17.38 5.49 6.22
CA TYR A 6 -17.49 6.76 5.51
C TYR A 6 -17.40 7.97 6.42
N ASP A 7 -18.05 7.96 7.59
CA ASP A 7 -18.00 9.11 8.51
C ASP A 7 -16.60 9.32 9.10
N LEU A 8 -15.86 8.23 9.35
CA LEU A 8 -14.45 8.28 9.74
C LEU A 8 -13.59 8.90 8.63
N TRP A 9 -13.74 8.44 7.38
CA TRP A 9 -12.94 8.95 6.25
C TRP A 9 -13.31 10.37 5.83
N ASN A 10 -14.55 10.79 6.04
CA ASN A 10 -14.98 12.18 5.85
C ASN A 10 -14.37 13.13 6.90
N GLN A 11 -13.76 12.62 7.97
CA GLN A 11 -13.38 13.40 9.14
C GLN A 11 -14.58 14.16 9.75
N ASN A 12 -15.79 13.61 9.62
CA ASN A 12 -17.02 14.16 10.17
C ASN A 12 -17.11 13.83 11.66
N TYR A 13 -16.20 14.40 12.45
CA TYR A 13 -16.12 14.13 13.88
C TYR A 13 -17.16 14.91 14.68
N ILE A 14 -17.77 14.23 15.65
CA ILE A 14 -18.49 14.86 16.73
C ILE A 14 -17.46 15.22 17.80
N VAL A 15 -17.34 16.51 18.08
CA VAL A 15 -16.42 17.04 19.09
C VAL A 15 -17.18 17.15 20.42
N VAL A 16 -16.63 16.54 21.48
CA VAL A 16 -17.18 16.55 22.83
C VAL A 16 -16.07 16.93 23.81
N GLY A 17 -16.31 17.88 24.71
CA GLY A 17 -15.31 18.33 25.68
C GLY A 17 -15.19 19.85 25.70
N SER A 18 -14.18 20.36 26.41
CA SER A 18 -13.81 21.78 26.39
C SER A 18 -12.97 22.10 25.15
N GLU A 19 -12.84 23.39 24.83
CA GLU A 19 -11.93 23.84 23.76
C GLU A 19 -10.47 23.46 24.02
N GLU A 20 -10.08 23.31 25.29
CA GLU A 20 -8.73 22.93 25.72
C GLU A 20 -8.46 21.41 25.64
N ASP A 21 -9.50 20.57 25.73
CA ASP A 21 -9.40 19.10 25.62
C ASP A 21 -10.57 18.52 24.78
N PRO A 22 -10.58 18.76 23.45
CA PRO A 22 -11.63 18.25 22.58
C PRO A 22 -11.44 16.74 22.33
N LYS A 23 -12.49 15.96 22.55
CA LYS A 23 -12.53 14.53 22.21
C LYS A 23 -13.32 14.33 20.94
N PHE A 24 -12.72 13.64 19.98
CA PHE A 24 -13.31 13.37 18.68
C PHE A 24 -13.97 12.01 18.67
N TYR A 25 -15.17 11.94 18.10
CA TYR A 25 -15.91 10.70 17.91
C TYR A 25 -16.43 10.59 16.49
N ALA A 26 -16.38 9.40 15.91
CA ALA A 26 -16.95 9.11 14.58
C ALA A 26 -18.00 8.00 14.69
N ARG A 27 -19.01 8.05 13.81
CA ARG A 27 -19.93 6.93 13.65
C ARG A 27 -19.29 5.87 12.76
N VAL A 28 -19.44 4.61 13.13
CA VAL A 28 -19.00 3.48 12.29
C VAL A 28 -20.19 2.57 12.10
N ALA A 29 -20.54 2.26 10.85
CA ALA A 29 -21.64 1.35 10.60
C ALA A 29 -21.18 -0.10 10.81
N LEU A 30 -21.86 -0.83 11.68
CA LEU A 30 -21.68 -2.26 11.92
C LEU A 30 -22.96 -2.98 11.46
N GLY A 31 -22.95 -3.44 10.21
CA GLY A 31 -24.12 -4.08 9.59
C GLY A 31 -25.21 -3.07 9.24
N ALA A 32 -26.46 -3.54 9.15
CA ALA A 32 -27.58 -2.74 8.65
C ALA A 32 -28.21 -1.78 9.68
N TYR A 33 -27.95 -1.98 10.97
CA TYR A 33 -28.71 -1.34 12.05
C TYR A 33 -27.87 -0.71 13.16
N SER A 34 -26.56 -0.96 13.21
CA SER A 34 -25.72 -0.44 14.29
C SER A 34 -24.80 0.64 13.76
N ASN A 35 -24.89 1.85 14.32
CA ASN A 35 -23.99 2.97 14.02
C ASN A 35 -23.39 3.51 15.33
N PRO A 36 -22.59 2.69 16.06
CA PRO A 36 -21.94 3.12 17.30
C PRO A 36 -21.10 4.37 17.08
N LEU A 37 -21.06 5.19 18.13
CA LEU A 37 -20.19 6.34 18.23
C LEU A 37 -18.88 5.90 18.89
N LEU A 38 -17.78 5.97 18.15
CA LEU A 38 -16.47 5.49 18.60
C LEU A 38 -15.51 6.67 18.76
N TYR A 39 -14.72 6.63 19.84
CA TYR A 39 -13.66 7.60 20.07
C TYR A 39 -12.56 7.45 19.02
N VAL A 40 -12.08 8.57 18.49
CA VAL A 40 -10.98 8.64 17.54
C VAL A 40 -9.82 9.35 18.23
N ALA A 41 -8.74 8.61 18.45
CA ALA A 41 -7.52 9.17 19.02
C ALA A 41 -6.90 10.21 18.06
N PRO A 42 -6.38 11.36 18.55
CA PRO A 42 -5.73 12.37 17.70
C PRO A 42 -4.54 11.82 16.89
N THR A 43 -3.88 10.77 17.39
CA THR A 43 -2.76 10.10 16.74
C THR A 43 -3.19 9.02 15.75
N PHE A 44 -4.49 8.75 15.61
CA PHE A 44 -4.99 7.75 14.68
C PHE A 44 -4.70 8.17 13.23
N LYS A 45 -4.19 7.23 12.45
CA LYS A 45 -3.96 7.36 11.01
C LYS A 45 -4.59 6.18 10.28
N CYS A 46 -5.21 6.46 9.14
CA CYS A 46 -5.81 5.45 8.27
C CYS A 46 -5.07 5.46 6.93
N ILE A 47 -4.48 4.33 6.57
CA ILE A 47 -3.79 4.14 5.28
C ILE A 47 -4.59 3.12 4.48
N LEU A 48 -4.96 3.48 3.25
CA LEU A 48 -5.62 2.59 2.31
C LEU A 48 -4.62 2.19 1.23
N VAL A 49 -4.20 0.92 1.24
CA VAL A 49 -3.33 0.37 0.20
C VAL A 49 -4.21 -0.23 -0.90
N MET A 50 -3.98 0.21 -2.14
CA MET A 50 -4.72 -0.24 -3.31
C MET A 50 -3.75 -0.47 -4.47
N ASP A 51 -3.97 -1.55 -5.20
CA ASP A 51 -3.30 -1.83 -6.47
C ASP A 51 -3.71 -0.76 -7.50
N GLU A 52 -2.73 -0.16 -8.19
CA GLU A 52 -2.93 0.89 -9.19
C GLU A 52 -3.91 0.43 -10.30
N SER A 53 -3.92 -0.86 -10.66
CA SER A 53 -4.84 -1.42 -11.67
C SER A 53 -6.32 -1.35 -11.25
N LYS A 54 -6.60 -1.18 -9.97
CA LYS A 54 -7.97 -1.06 -9.43
C LYS A 54 -8.40 0.39 -9.25
N LEU A 55 -7.51 1.36 -9.45
CA LEU A 55 -7.77 2.78 -9.26
C LEU A 55 -8.90 3.29 -10.16
N GLU A 56 -8.91 2.89 -11.44
CA GLU A 56 -9.94 3.29 -12.40
C GLU A 56 -11.35 2.81 -12.04
N LYS A 57 -11.43 1.69 -11.32
CA LYS A 57 -12.70 1.07 -10.89
C LYS A 57 -13.13 1.50 -9.49
N ALA A 58 -12.30 2.27 -8.78
CA ALA A 58 -12.60 2.71 -7.43
C ALA A 58 -13.61 3.85 -7.44
N ASP A 59 -14.47 3.87 -6.42
CA ASP A 59 -15.49 4.91 -6.26
C ASP A 59 -14.82 6.31 -6.14
N PRO A 60 -15.09 7.27 -7.06
CA PRO A 60 -14.47 8.60 -6.99
C PRO A 60 -14.66 9.32 -5.65
N PRO A 61 -15.82 9.24 -4.97
CA PRO A 61 -15.98 9.82 -3.64
C PRO A 61 -15.02 9.23 -2.59
N LEU A 62 -14.67 7.94 -2.70
CA LEU A 62 -13.67 7.35 -1.81
C LEU A 62 -12.31 7.98 -2.07
N LEU A 63 -11.89 8.01 -3.34
CA LEU A 63 -10.60 8.56 -3.74
C LEU A 63 -10.45 10.04 -3.32
N ASN A 64 -11.52 10.83 -3.42
CA ASN A 64 -11.50 12.25 -3.05
C ASN A 64 -11.29 12.53 -1.56
N ARG A 65 -11.39 11.52 -0.68
CA ARG A 65 -11.22 11.66 0.78
C ARG A 65 -9.81 11.34 1.26
N PHE A 66 -9.00 10.73 0.41
CA PHE A 66 -7.64 10.34 0.74
C PHE A 66 -6.65 11.19 -0.06
N GLU A 67 -5.55 11.51 0.59
CA GLU A 67 -4.33 11.90 -0.11
C GLU A 67 -3.82 10.70 -0.90
N LYS A 68 -3.49 10.90 -2.19
CA LYS A 68 -2.98 9.83 -3.04
C LYS A 68 -1.47 9.94 -3.13
N GLN A 69 -0.80 8.84 -2.83
CA GLN A 69 0.63 8.67 -3.06
C GLN A 69 0.80 7.39 -3.88
N ARG A 70 1.63 7.47 -4.92
CA ARG A 70 2.04 6.29 -5.67
C ARG A 70 3.41 5.87 -5.15
N ILE A 71 3.53 4.61 -4.74
CA ILE A 71 4.78 4.04 -4.28
C ILE A 71 4.99 2.76 -5.07
N THR A 72 6.11 2.70 -5.78
CA THR A 72 6.62 1.48 -6.43
C THR A 72 7.86 1.01 -5.68
N MET A 73 8.26 -0.25 -5.88
CA MET A 73 9.52 -0.76 -5.30
C MET A 73 10.73 0.09 -5.71
N ASN A 74 10.72 0.62 -6.94
CA ASN A 74 11.79 1.48 -7.43
C ASN A 74 11.84 2.84 -6.71
N ASP A 75 10.70 3.35 -6.24
CA ASP A 75 10.64 4.61 -5.48
C ASP A 75 11.22 4.47 -4.05
N ALA A 76 11.30 3.23 -3.54
CA ALA A 76 11.88 2.94 -2.23
C ALA A 76 13.41 2.81 -2.26
N LEU A 77 14.00 2.60 -3.44
CA LEU A 77 15.44 2.37 -3.59
C LEU A 77 16.24 3.68 -3.64
N MET A 78 17.31 3.74 -2.86
CA MET A 78 18.36 4.74 -3.00
C MET A 78 19.18 4.51 -4.29
N PRO A 79 19.87 5.52 -4.83
CA PRO A 79 20.66 5.36 -6.06
C PRO A 79 21.67 4.19 -6.02
N GLN A 80 22.36 4.01 -4.89
CA GLN A 80 23.30 2.90 -4.70
C GLN A 80 22.63 1.51 -4.67
N GLU A 81 21.37 1.45 -4.24
CA GLU A 81 20.59 0.21 -4.20
C GLU A 81 20.08 -0.12 -5.61
N GLN A 82 19.76 0.90 -6.41
CA GLN A 82 19.44 0.72 -7.83
C GLN A 82 20.62 0.12 -8.61
N ASP A 83 21.85 0.60 -8.35
CA ASP A 83 23.06 0.03 -8.94
C ASP A 83 23.26 -1.45 -8.53
N LEU A 84 22.95 -1.78 -7.27
CA LEU A 84 23.01 -3.16 -6.78
C LEU A 84 21.95 -4.05 -7.45
N VAL A 85 20.73 -3.55 -7.65
CA VAL A 85 19.67 -4.27 -8.37
C VAL A 85 20.11 -4.60 -9.79
N GLU A 86 20.72 -3.66 -10.52
CA GLU A 86 21.19 -3.93 -11.89
C GLU A 86 22.33 -4.95 -11.89
N THR A 87 23.26 -4.86 -10.92
CA THR A 87 24.32 -5.86 -10.76
C THR A 87 23.76 -7.26 -10.49
N LEU A 88 22.73 -7.37 -9.64
CA LEU A 88 22.06 -8.64 -9.35
C LEU A 88 21.30 -9.18 -10.55
N LYS A 89 20.72 -8.30 -11.36
CA LYS A 89 20.05 -8.66 -12.60
C LYS A 89 21.01 -9.27 -13.61
N ASP A 90 22.16 -8.62 -13.83
CA ASP A 90 23.21 -9.15 -14.70
C ASP A 90 23.73 -10.52 -14.20
N TRP A 91 23.89 -10.65 -12.88
CA TRP A 91 24.29 -11.91 -12.26
C TRP A 91 23.23 -13.01 -12.47
N ALA A 92 21.96 -12.69 -12.28
CA ALA A 92 20.85 -13.63 -12.47
C ALA A 92 20.71 -14.08 -13.94
N GLU A 93 20.98 -13.18 -14.90
CA GLU A 93 21.04 -13.49 -16.32
C GLU A 93 22.22 -14.41 -16.65
N LEU A 94 23.39 -14.16 -16.05
CA LEU A 94 24.58 -14.95 -16.28
C LEU A 94 24.44 -16.39 -15.76
N ILE A 95 23.85 -16.58 -14.59
CA ILE A 95 23.68 -17.92 -14.00
C ILE A 95 22.52 -18.71 -14.64
N SER A 96 21.49 -18.02 -15.16
CA SER A 96 20.39 -18.67 -15.90
C SER A 96 20.81 -19.12 -17.31
N THR A 97 21.83 -18.50 -17.90
CA THR A 97 22.32 -18.84 -19.25
C THR A 97 23.40 -19.92 -19.21
N VAL A 98 23.02 -21.19 -18.95
CA VAL A 98 23.94 -22.33 -19.12
C VAL A 98 23.95 -22.79 -20.59
N LYS A 99 25.14 -22.78 -21.21
CA LYS A 99 25.47 -22.92 -22.65
C LYS A 99 24.79 -24.04 -23.50
N LEU A 100 23.91 -24.87 -22.95
CA LEU A 100 23.31 -26.00 -23.68
C LEU A 100 21.77 -26.02 -23.68
N ARG A 101 21.10 -25.29 -22.76
CA ARG A 101 19.64 -25.09 -22.74
C ARG A 101 19.38 -23.75 -22.06
N GLY A 102 18.75 -22.80 -22.74
CA GLY A 102 18.40 -21.51 -22.13
C GLY A 102 17.34 -21.72 -21.06
N PHE A 103 17.73 -21.63 -19.79
CA PHE A 103 16.79 -21.58 -18.67
C PHE A 103 16.37 -20.13 -18.46
N LYS A 104 15.10 -19.90 -18.16
CA LYS A 104 14.62 -18.59 -17.72
C LYS A 104 14.90 -18.41 -16.24
N HIS A 105 14.91 -17.17 -15.78
CA HIS A 105 14.94 -16.84 -14.35
C HIS A 105 13.88 -17.61 -13.55
N GLU A 106 12.67 -17.70 -14.09
CA GLU A 106 11.53 -18.43 -13.51
C GLU A 106 11.79 -19.93 -13.33
N ASP A 107 12.68 -20.51 -14.14
CA ASP A 107 13.03 -21.94 -14.07
C ASP A 107 14.09 -22.20 -12.99
N LEU A 108 14.96 -21.21 -12.73
CA LEU A 108 16.06 -21.34 -11.77
C LEU A 108 15.69 -20.81 -10.38
N PHE A 109 14.89 -19.76 -10.33
CA PHE A 109 14.46 -19.06 -9.13
C PHE A 109 12.94 -19.22 -8.99
N ILE A 110 12.52 -20.12 -8.10
CA ILE A 110 11.11 -20.41 -7.86
C ILE A 110 10.43 -19.16 -7.30
N GLY A 111 9.38 -18.69 -7.96
CA GLY A 111 8.65 -17.49 -7.56
C GLY A 111 9.28 -16.17 -8.01
N PHE A 112 10.24 -16.23 -8.94
CA PHE A 112 10.86 -15.02 -9.49
C PHE A 112 9.86 -14.16 -10.27
N ASP A 113 9.63 -12.96 -9.76
CA ASP A 113 8.96 -11.87 -10.44
C ASP A 113 10.00 -10.88 -11.00
N LYS A 114 9.87 -10.57 -12.29
CA LYS A 114 10.83 -9.73 -13.03
C LYS A 114 10.86 -8.29 -12.55
N ASN A 115 9.79 -7.81 -11.93
CA ASN A 115 9.60 -6.42 -11.57
C ASN A 115 9.78 -6.18 -10.07
N GLU A 116 9.72 -7.23 -9.24
CA GLU A 116 9.72 -7.08 -7.77
C GLU A 116 10.80 -7.90 -7.06
N THR A 117 11.21 -9.07 -7.58
CA THR A 117 12.07 -9.98 -6.80
C THR A 117 13.44 -9.41 -6.51
N LEU A 118 14.11 -8.81 -7.50
CA LEU A 118 15.45 -8.26 -7.31
C LEU A 118 15.44 -7.02 -6.42
N GLN A 119 14.45 -6.15 -6.59
CA GLN A 119 14.28 -4.98 -5.73
C GLN A 119 13.98 -5.38 -4.28
N SER A 120 13.12 -6.37 -4.09
CA SER A 120 12.78 -6.88 -2.74
C SER A 120 14.00 -7.46 -2.03
N LEU A 121 14.88 -8.15 -2.75
CA LEU A 121 16.13 -8.71 -2.19
C LEU A 121 17.15 -7.66 -1.77
N VAL A 122 17.10 -6.46 -2.34
CA VAL A 122 18.01 -5.35 -1.98
C VAL A 122 17.48 -4.55 -0.80
N ILE A 123 16.17 -4.52 -0.60
CA ILE A 123 15.51 -3.77 0.48
C ILE A 123 15.51 -4.54 1.82
N ASP A 124 15.53 -5.88 1.78
CA ASP A 124 15.54 -6.78 2.95
C ASP A 124 16.90 -6.82 3.68
#